data_AF-A0AAV1XLM2-F1
#
_entry.id   AF-A0AAV1XLM2-F1
#
_cell.length_a   1.000
_cell.length_b   1.000
_cell.length_c   1.000
_cell.angle_alpha   90.00
_cell.angle_beta   90.00
_cell.angle_gamma   90.00
#
_symmetry.space_group_name_H-M   'P 1'
#
loop_
_entity.id
_entity.type
_entity.pdbx_description
1 polymer ?
#
loop_
_entity_poly.entity_id
_entity_poly.type
_entity_poly.pdbx_seq_one_letter_code
_entity_poly.pdbx_strand_id
1 'polypeptide(L)'
;MIGSSHPGNFGSNEHQQSFSIQKKGPVPQKEPAPALAYFHIPLPEYASLDSSNFTGVKLEGNGSAGISFAPVNSGFFTTLVGVGDVKAVFTCQDHINDFCGKLTGINLCHAGGFGYHAYGKARWSRRARMVVASLEITEKGKVKAVDC
;
A
#
# COMPACT_ATOMS: atom_id res chain seq x y z
N MET A 1 4.31 31.61 85.72
CA MET A 1 3.02 30.89 85.76
C MET A 1 2.35 31.06 84.41
N ILE A 2 2.03 29.93 83.73
CA ILE A 2 0.86 29.66 82.87
C ILE A 2 0.51 30.74 81.80
N GLY A 3 0.44 30.50 80.48
CA GLY A 3 0.32 29.24 79.74
C GLY A 3 0.36 29.44 78.21
N SER A 4 0.27 28.29 77.53
CA SER A 4 0.39 27.99 76.09
C SER A 4 -0.79 28.49 75.23
N SER A 5 -0.52 28.89 73.99
CA SER A 5 -1.45 28.76 72.86
C SER A 5 -0.70 28.67 71.52
N HIS A 6 -0.84 27.52 70.84
CA HIS A 6 -0.32 27.24 69.48
C HIS A 6 -1.11 28.01 68.41
N PRO A 7 -0.48 28.47 67.30
CA PRO A 7 -1.22 28.79 66.07
C PRO A 7 -1.38 27.54 65.19
N GLY A 8 -2.64 27.24 64.88
CA GLY A 8 -3.07 26.12 64.06
C GLY A 8 -2.82 26.30 62.56
N ASN A 9 -2.61 25.16 61.91
CA ASN A 9 -2.35 24.97 60.49
C ASN A 9 -3.65 25.13 59.67
N PHE A 10 -3.66 26.00 58.65
CA PHE A 10 -4.70 26.00 57.60
C PHE A 10 -4.04 25.66 56.27
N GLY A 11 -3.97 24.36 55.97
CA GLY A 11 -3.65 23.84 54.66
C GLY A 11 -4.92 23.67 53.85
N SER A 12 -5.09 24.46 52.79
CA SER A 12 -6.09 24.19 51.75
C SER A 12 -5.52 23.13 50.80
N ASN A 13 -5.84 21.86 51.07
CA ASN A 13 -5.58 20.77 50.13
C ASN A 13 -6.66 20.80 49.03
N GLU A 14 -6.40 21.51 47.93
CA GLU A 14 -7.12 21.27 46.68
C GLU A 14 -6.73 19.89 46.15
N HIS A 15 -7.68 18.95 46.18
CA HIS A 15 -7.56 17.68 45.48
C HIS A 15 -7.78 17.91 43.98
N GLN A 16 -6.73 18.31 43.27
CA GLN A 16 -6.74 18.30 41.82
C GLN A 16 -6.48 16.86 41.35
N GLN A 17 -7.57 16.09 41.12
CA GLN A 17 -7.46 14.82 40.40
C GLN A 17 -7.09 15.11 38.95
N SER A 18 -5.80 15.11 38.66
CA SER A 18 -5.28 15.12 37.29
C SER A 18 -5.57 13.76 36.65
N PHE A 19 -6.59 13.71 35.78
CA PHE A 19 -6.73 12.62 34.82
C PHE A 19 -5.70 12.81 33.71
N SER A 20 -4.54 12.17 33.88
CA SER A 20 -3.54 12.04 32.83
C SER A 20 -4.09 11.13 31.72
N ILE A 21 -4.79 11.68 30.72
CA ILE A 21 -4.95 10.98 29.45
C ILE A 21 -3.57 10.96 28.80
N GLN A 22 -2.79 9.91 29.08
CA GLN A 22 -1.59 9.61 28.32
C GLN A 22 -2.03 9.23 26.90
N LYS A 23 -2.23 10.23 26.03
CA LYS A 23 -2.25 10.02 24.59
C LYS A 23 -0.84 9.62 24.18
N LYS A 24 -0.51 8.35 24.39
CA LYS A 24 0.69 7.75 23.78
C LYS A 24 0.47 7.89 22.28
N GLY A 25 1.21 8.80 21.65
CA GLY A 25 1.18 8.96 20.19
C GLY A 25 1.47 7.61 19.51
N PRO A 26 1.05 7.44 18.24
CA PRO A 26 1.33 6.19 17.54
C PRO A 26 2.83 5.89 17.59
N VAL A 27 3.18 4.73 18.15
CA VAL A 27 4.57 4.27 18.18
C VAL A 27 4.94 3.90 16.76
N PRO A 28 6.01 4.47 16.17
CA PRO A 28 6.45 4.10 14.84
C PRO A 28 6.71 2.59 14.76
N GLN A 29 6.16 1.93 13.74
CA GLN A 29 6.50 0.54 13.49
C GLN A 29 7.99 0.44 13.13
N LYS A 30 8.67 -0.55 13.70
CA LYS A 30 10.10 -0.81 13.42
C LYS A 30 10.34 -1.55 12.11
N GLU A 31 9.32 -2.25 11.61
CA GLU A 31 9.39 -3.03 10.36
C GLU A 31 8.75 -2.23 9.22
N PRO A 32 9.15 -2.48 7.95
CA PRO A 32 8.49 -1.87 6.80
C PRO A 32 6.99 -2.14 6.76
N ALA A 33 6.21 -1.08 6.53
CA ALA A 33 4.76 -1.17 6.39
C ALA A 33 4.42 -1.82 5.04
N PRO A 34 3.46 -2.77 4.98
CA PRO A 34 3.01 -3.28 3.69
C PRO A 34 2.51 -2.15 2.78
N ALA A 35 2.90 -2.19 1.51
CA ALA A 35 2.65 -1.11 0.57
C ALA A 35 2.06 -1.62 -0.75
N LEU A 36 1.34 -0.71 -1.42
CA LEU A 36 0.89 -0.85 -2.80
C LEU A 36 1.49 0.30 -3.60
N ALA A 37 2.02 0.01 -4.78
CA ALA A 37 2.58 1.03 -5.66
C ALA A 37 1.67 1.25 -6.87
N TYR A 38 1.53 2.51 -7.29
CA TYR A 38 0.74 2.89 -8.46
C TYR A 38 1.62 3.72 -9.39
N PHE A 39 1.73 3.27 -10.64
CA PHE A 39 2.44 3.98 -11.70
C PHE A 39 1.51 4.19 -12.89
N HIS A 40 1.81 5.16 -13.74
CA HIS A 40 1.09 5.26 -15.01
C HIS A 40 1.69 4.33 -16.06
N ILE A 41 3.03 4.32 -16.16
CA ILE A 41 3.79 3.52 -17.13
C ILE A 41 4.24 2.21 -16.46
N PRO A 42 4.03 1.04 -17.09
CA PRO A 42 4.46 -0.25 -16.56
C PRO A 42 5.98 -0.35 -16.42
N LEU A 43 6.41 -1.15 -15.45
CA LEU A 43 7.80 -1.59 -15.34
C LEU A 43 8.13 -2.60 -16.46
N PRO A 44 9.39 -2.70 -16.92
CA PRO A 44 9.80 -3.68 -17.93
C PRO A 44 9.38 -5.12 -17.60
N GLU A 45 9.31 -5.47 -16.32
CA GLU A 45 8.96 -6.79 -15.82
C GLU A 45 7.50 -7.20 -16.11
N TYR A 46 6.61 -6.27 -16.47
CA TYR A 46 5.28 -6.64 -16.98
C TYR A 46 5.35 -7.46 -18.27
N ALA A 47 6.43 -7.31 -19.05
CA ALA A 47 6.63 -8.03 -20.30
C ALA A 47 6.98 -9.51 -20.09
N SER A 48 7.43 -9.92 -18.91
CA SER A 48 7.76 -11.32 -18.60
C SER A 48 6.53 -12.15 -18.20
N LEU A 49 5.37 -11.51 -18.00
CA LEU A 49 4.11 -12.21 -17.74
C LEU A 49 3.53 -12.79 -19.04
N ASP A 50 3.36 -14.10 -19.06
CA ASP A 50 2.69 -14.87 -20.11
C ASP A 50 1.35 -15.44 -19.62
N SER A 51 0.59 -16.07 -20.52
CA SER A 51 -0.75 -16.59 -20.22
C SER A 51 -0.80 -17.69 -19.16
N SER A 52 0.34 -18.30 -18.80
CA SER A 52 0.40 -19.25 -17.68
C SER A 52 0.53 -18.56 -16.31
N ASN A 53 0.94 -17.29 -16.31
CA ASN A 53 1.36 -16.56 -15.11
C ASN A 53 0.53 -15.29 -14.82
N PHE A 54 -0.57 -15.07 -15.54
CA PHE A 54 -1.53 -14.01 -15.23
C PHE A 54 -3.00 -14.46 -15.34
N THR A 55 -3.87 -13.70 -14.68
CA THR A 55 -5.33 -13.74 -14.86
C THR A 55 -5.80 -12.49 -15.59
N GLY A 56 -6.91 -12.58 -16.32
CA GLY A 56 -7.46 -11.47 -17.10
C GLY A 56 -7.07 -11.54 -18.58
N VAL A 57 -7.01 -10.39 -19.24
CA VAL A 57 -6.87 -10.28 -20.69
C VAL A 57 -5.80 -9.26 -21.06
N LYS A 58 -4.81 -9.70 -21.84
CA LYS A 58 -3.80 -8.84 -22.47
C LYS A 58 -4.15 -8.71 -23.96
N LEU A 59 -4.55 -7.52 -24.39
CA LEU A 59 -5.07 -7.26 -25.74
C LEU A 59 -4.17 -6.36 -26.58
N GLU A 60 -3.26 -5.63 -25.94
CA GLU A 60 -2.20 -4.94 -26.67
C GLU A 60 -1.19 -5.97 -27.14
N GLY A 61 -0.97 -6.06 -28.45
CA GLY A 61 0.09 -6.86 -29.08
C GLY A 61 0.24 -8.31 -28.57
N ASN A 62 1.35 -8.95 -28.94
CA ASN A 62 1.76 -10.24 -28.36
C ASN A 62 3.08 -10.05 -27.59
N GLY A 63 3.24 -10.74 -26.47
CA GLY A 63 4.50 -10.71 -25.70
C GLY A 63 4.85 -9.32 -25.16
N SER A 64 6.11 -8.91 -25.32
CA SER A 64 6.64 -7.61 -24.87
C SER A 64 6.17 -6.42 -25.72
N ALA A 65 5.81 -6.65 -26.99
CA ALA A 65 5.26 -5.60 -27.86
C ALA A 65 3.89 -5.07 -27.39
N GLY A 66 3.27 -5.78 -26.45
CA GLY A 66 1.99 -5.46 -25.84
C GLY A 66 2.04 -4.68 -24.54
N ILE A 67 3.21 -4.20 -24.12
CA ILE A 67 3.38 -3.49 -22.85
C ILE A 67 4.21 -2.24 -23.11
N SER A 68 3.65 -1.06 -22.83
CA SER A 68 4.31 0.22 -23.07
C SER A 68 5.21 0.63 -21.91
N PHE A 69 6.28 -0.13 -21.65
CA PHE A 69 7.22 0.10 -20.54
C PHE A 69 8.38 1.03 -20.91
N ALA A 70 9.08 1.55 -19.90
CA ALA A 70 10.26 2.40 -20.09
C ALA A 70 11.44 1.62 -20.73
N PRO A 71 12.14 2.17 -21.73
CA PRO A 71 13.17 1.43 -22.48
C PRO A 71 14.42 1.08 -21.65
N VAL A 72 14.62 1.74 -20.51
CA VAL A 72 15.74 1.51 -19.60
C VAL A 72 15.23 0.82 -18.34
N ASN A 73 15.77 -0.36 -18.03
CA ASN A 73 15.56 -1.02 -16.75
C ASN A 73 16.64 -0.56 -15.76
N SER A 74 16.28 0.35 -14.84
CA SER A 74 17.17 0.86 -13.78
C SER A 74 17.26 -0.05 -12.56
N GLY A 75 16.64 -1.23 -12.58
CA GLY A 75 16.58 -2.16 -11.46
C GLY A 75 15.50 -1.82 -10.43
N PHE A 76 14.52 -0.97 -10.79
CA PHE A 76 13.51 -0.54 -9.83
C PHE A 76 12.66 -1.70 -9.28
N PHE A 77 12.24 -2.64 -10.12
CA PHE A 77 11.53 -3.84 -9.66
C PHE A 77 12.38 -4.68 -8.71
N THR A 78 13.67 -4.87 -9.02
CA THR A 78 14.62 -5.56 -8.12
C THR A 78 14.70 -4.88 -6.76
N THR A 79 14.68 -3.56 -6.72
CA THR A 79 14.62 -2.81 -5.46
C THR A 79 13.31 -3.08 -4.71
N LEU A 80 12.16 -3.08 -5.38
CA LEU A 80 10.87 -3.41 -4.74
C LEU A 80 10.88 -4.81 -4.12
N VAL A 81 11.42 -5.79 -4.84
CA VAL A 81 11.62 -7.16 -4.34
C VAL A 81 12.56 -7.17 -3.12
N GLY A 82 13.68 -6.45 -3.19
CA GLY A 82 14.69 -6.40 -2.13
C GLY A 82 14.21 -5.74 -0.83
N VAL A 83 13.39 -4.68 -0.95
CA VAL A 83 12.76 -4.03 0.22
C VAL A 83 11.66 -4.93 0.80
N GLY A 84 10.88 -5.60 -0.06
CA GLY A 84 9.94 -6.66 0.31
C GLY A 84 8.63 -6.21 0.96
N ASP A 85 8.40 -4.90 1.06
CA ASP A 85 7.21 -4.30 1.67
C ASP A 85 6.06 -4.09 0.66
N VAL A 86 6.37 -3.80 -0.60
CA VAL A 86 5.41 -3.68 -1.70
C VAL A 86 4.85 -5.05 -2.08
N LYS A 87 3.52 -5.19 -2.03
CA LYS A 87 2.81 -6.44 -2.37
C LYS A 87 2.19 -6.44 -3.75
N ALA A 88 1.83 -5.26 -4.26
CA ALA A 88 1.32 -5.13 -5.61
C ALA A 88 1.75 -3.79 -6.22
N VAL A 89 1.96 -3.83 -7.52
CA VAL A 89 2.19 -2.68 -8.39
C VAL A 89 1.03 -2.63 -9.38
N PHE A 90 0.38 -1.48 -9.46
CA PHE A 90 -0.72 -1.24 -10.39
C PHE A 90 -0.29 -0.22 -11.44
N THR A 91 -0.67 -0.48 -12.68
CA THR A 91 -0.33 0.40 -13.80
C THR A 91 -1.49 0.64 -14.75
N CYS A 92 -1.32 1.64 -15.61
CA CYS A 92 -2.22 1.97 -16.70
C CYS A 92 -1.44 2.00 -18.02
N GLN A 93 -1.47 3.11 -18.76
CA GLN A 93 -0.87 3.33 -20.08
C GLN A 93 -1.51 2.51 -21.20
N ASP A 94 -1.58 1.20 -21.04
CA ASP A 94 -2.09 0.24 -22.01
C ASP A 94 -3.59 -0.02 -21.80
N HIS A 95 -4.46 0.82 -22.37
CA HIS A 95 -5.85 0.92 -21.96
C HIS A 95 -6.74 -0.30 -22.25
N ILE A 96 -6.29 -1.22 -23.11
CA ILE A 96 -7.03 -2.44 -23.42
C ILE A 96 -6.46 -3.68 -22.70
N ASN A 97 -5.35 -3.53 -21.98
CA ASN A 97 -4.84 -4.55 -21.09
C ASN A 97 -5.59 -4.49 -19.75
N ASP A 98 -6.14 -5.61 -19.32
CA ASP A 98 -6.74 -5.80 -18.00
C ASP A 98 -6.34 -7.20 -17.49
N PHE A 99 -5.11 -7.30 -17.00
CA PHE A 99 -4.57 -8.54 -16.46
C PHE A 99 -3.80 -8.28 -15.16
N CYS A 100 -3.65 -9.32 -14.35
CA CYS A 100 -2.74 -9.30 -13.22
C CYS A 100 -2.02 -10.64 -13.07
N GLY A 101 -0.70 -10.57 -12.88
CA GLY A 101 0.15 -11.74 -12.66
C GLY A 101 1.11 -11.51 -11.49
N LYS A 102 1.65 -12.60 -10.93
CA LYS A 102 2.57 -12.53 -9.80
C LYS A 102 3.99 -12.83 -10.26
N LEU A 103 4.91 -11.92 -9.98
CA LEU A 103 6.33 -12.09 -10.28
C LEU A 103 7.15 -11.85 -9.02
N THR A 104 7.98 -12.82 -8.64
CA THR A 104 8.90 -12.70 -7.48
C THR A 104 8.20 -12.21 -6.20
N GLY A 105 6.98 -12.68 -5.97
CA GLY A 105 6.20 -12.33 -4.77
C GLY A 105 5.38 -11.03 -4.86
N ILE A 106 5.46 -10.27 -5.95
CA ILE A 106 4.74 -9.01 -6.17
C ILE A 106 3.69 -9.18 -7.26
N ASN A 107 2.45 -8.74 -7.01
CA ASN A 107 1.40 -8.70 -8.03
C ASN A 107 1.64 -7.51 -8.98
N LEU A 108 1.72 -7.76 -10.28
CA LEU A 108 1.83 -6.75 -11.33
C LEU A 108 0.51 -6.71 -12.10
N CYS A 109 -0.28 -5.65 -11.92
CA CYS A 109 -1.64 -5.56 -12.45
C CYS A 109 -1.84 -4.34 -13.35
N HIS A 110 -2.36 -4.55 -14.57
CA HIS A 110 -3.00 -3.48 -15.34
C HIS A 110 -4.42 -3.21 -14.80
N ALA A 111 -4.76 -1.93 -14.66
CA ALA A 111 -6.08 -1.49 -14.20
C ALA A 111 -7.14 -1.40 -15.32
N GLY A 112 -6.71 -1.48 -16.60
CA GLY A 112 -7.54 -1.21 -17.77
C GLY A 112 -7.76 0.28 -18.03
N GLY A 113 -8.57 0.58 -19.04
CA GLY A 113 -8.91 1.95 -19.45
C GLY A 113 -10.30 2.39 -19.03
N PHE A 114 -10.40 3.37 -18.14
CA PHE A 114 -11.66 3.94 -17.66
C PHE A 114 -12.02 5.31 -18.28
N GLY A 115 -11.02 6.15 -18.59
CA GLY A 115 -11.24 7.56 -18.93
C GLY A 115 -11.96 7.80 -20.26
N TYR A 116 -12.77 8.86 -20.33
CA TYR A 116 -13.60 9.18 -21.51
C TYR A 116 -12.76 9.47 -22.78
N HIS A 117 -11.64 10.18 -22.66
CA HIS A 117 -10.73 10.50 -23.77
C HIS A 117 -9.58 9.49 -23.97
N ALA A 118 -9.52 8.45 -23.15
CA ALA A 118 -8.55 7.37 -23.37
C ALA A 118 -8.96 6.54 -24.59
N TYR A 119 -7.98 6.09 -25.37
CA TYR A 119 -8.24 5.13 -26.45
C TYR A 119 -8.82 3.82 -25.90
N GLY A 120 -9.41 3.01 -26.78
CA GLY A 120 -9.96 1.71 -26.44
C GLY A 120 -10.10 0.82 -27.68
N LYS A 121 -10.85 -0.27 -27.54
CA LYS A 121 -11.14 -1.21 -28.63
C LYS A 121 -12.64 -1.36 -28.81
N ALA A 122 -13.12 -1.37 -30.05
CA ALA A 122 -14.53 -1.60 -30.33
C ALA A 122 -14.99 -2.93 -29.68
N ARG A 123 -16.15 -2.92 -29.02
CA ARG A 123 -16.71 -4.06 -28.28
C ARG A 123 -15.87 -4.52 -27.07
N TRP A 124 -14.93 -3.70 -26.61
CA TRP A 124 -14.22 -3.88 -25.34
C TRP A 124 -14.71 -2.84 -24.34
N SER A 125 -15.48 -3.28 -23.33
CA SER A 125 -16.01 -2.38 -22.30
C SER A 125 -14.88 -1.71 -21.52
N ARG A 126 -15.09 -0.46 -21.11
CA ARG A 126 -14.20 0.24 -20.18
C ARG A 126 -14.05 -0.58 -18.90
N ARG A 127 -12.84 -0.59 -18.33
CA ARG A 127 -12.49 -1.45 -17.21
C ARG A 127 -11.95 -0.60 -16.06
N ALA A 128 -12.24 -1.07 -14.85
CA ALA A 128 -11.64 -0.58 -13.62
C ALA A 128 -11.34 -1.80 -12.75
N ARG A 129 -10.30 -1.70 -11.92
CA ARG A 129 -9.88 -2.75 -10.99
C ARG A 129 -10.17 -2.31 -9.56
N MET A 130 -10.93 -3.12 -8.84
CA MET A 130 -11.08 -2.99 -7.38
C MET A 130 -9.95 -3.75 -6.71
N VAL A 131 -9.30 -3.12 -5.74
CA VAL A 131 -8.21 -3.71 -4.95
C VAL A 131 -8.69 -3.83 -3.51
N VAL A 132 -8.64 -5.03 -2.96
CA VAL A 132 -8.98 -5.29 -1.55
C VAL A 132 -7.71 -5.64 -0.83
N ALA A 133 -7.22 -4.72 0.00
CA ALA A 133 -6.06 -4.95 0.83
C ALA A 133 -6.51 -5.37 2.24
N SER A 134 -6.05 -6.54 2.68
CA SER A 134 -6.27 -7.02 4.05
C SER A 134 -4.97 -6.95 4.85
N LEU A 135 -5.07 -6.45 6.08
CA LEU A 135 -3.95 -6.30 7.00
C LEU A 135 -4.19 -7.18 8.21
N GLU A 136 -3.22 -8.03 8.54
CA GLU A 136 -3.19 -8.77 9.79
C GLU A 136 -2.33 -8.04 10.81
N ILE A 137 -2.89 -7.84 11.99
CA ILE A 137 -2.15 -7.42 13.17
C ILE A 137 -1.67 -8.68 13.88
N THR A 138 -0.37 -8.90 13.85
CA THR A 138 0.29 -9.98 14.60
C THR A 138 0.19 -9.72 16.11
N GLU A 139 0.31 -10.76 16.93
CA GLU A 139 0.25 -10.71 18.41
C GLU A 139 1.18 -9.67 19.06
N LYS A 140 2.20 -9.20 18.34
CA LYS A 140 3.15 -8.15 18.76
C LYS A 140 2.78 -6.74 18.29
N GLY A 141 1.57 -6.53 17.78
CA GLY A 141 1.12 -5.26 17.20
C GLY A 141 1.73 -4.91 15.83
N LYS A 142 2.39 -5.86 15.15
CA LYS A 142 2.97 -5.63 13.81
C LYS A 142 1.93 -5.86 12.73
N VAL A 143 1.93 -5.02 11.70
CA VAL A 143 1.01 -5.10 10.56
C VAL A 143 1.69 -5.86 9.41
N LYS A 144 1.02 -6.88 8.86
CA LYS A 144 1.46 -7.59 7.65
C LYS A 144 0.31 -7.63 6.64
N ALA A 145 0.62 -7.46 5.35
CA ALA A 145 -0.35 -7.75 4.30
C ALA A 145 -0.42 -9.26 4.10
N VAL A 146 -1.64 -9.78 4.02
CA VAL A 146 -1.91 -11.21 3.83
C VAL A 146 -2.06 -11.57 2.36
N ASP A 147 -2.75 -10.71 1.61
CA ASP A 147 -2.92 -10.82 0.15
C ASP A 147 -3.49 -9.52 -0.41
N CYS A 148 -3.37 -9.32 -1.73
CA CYS A 148 -3.87 -8.14 -2.46
C CYS A 148 -4.51 -8.52 -3.79
#